data_AF-H6R5U5-F1
#
_entry.id   AF-H6R5U5-F1
#
_cell.length_a   1.000
_cell.length_b   1.000
_cell.length_c   1.000
_cell.angle_alpha   90.00
_cell.angle_beta   90.00
_cell.angle_gamma   90.00
#
_symmetry.space_group_name_H-M   'P 1'
#
loop_
_entity.id
_entity.type
_entity.pdbx_description
1 polymer ?
#
loop_
_entity_poly.entity_id
_entity_poly.type
_entity_poly.pdbx_seq_one_letter_code
_entity_poly.pdbx_strand_id
1 'polypeptide(L)'
;MELACLLRDALKAAGRSDLRVLPAVAVRINTAFRTGVIPDIVVVDTDINQTSFAPENVVLAVEIWSPGNTREERDTKIAGYASARVPYLWVVEMPTGKPVTFSGYAMGEHGYRQEVRAAAGETVKAPAPVPIVVNTAELR
;
A
#
# COMPACT_ATOMS: atom_id res chain seq x y z
N MET A 1 6.91 -7.37 8.12
CA MET A 1 6.67 -7.03 9.55
C MET A 1 7.22 -5.64 9.88
N GLU A 2 8.43 -5.30 9.43
CA GLU A 2 9.05 -3.98 9.64
C GLU A 2 8.30 -2.82 8.99
N LEU A 3 7.86 -2.93 7.73
CA LEU A 3 7.12 -1.85 7.04
C LEU A 3 5.82 -1.46 7.76
N ALA A 4 5.10 -2.44 8.33
CA ALA A 4 3.90 -2.17 9.11
C ALA A 4 4.21 -1.44 10.43
N CYS A 5 5.36 -1.72 11.05
CA CYS A 5 5.82 -0.98 12.22
C CYS A 5 6.22 0.44 11.85
N LEU A 6 6.99 0.63 10.77
CA LEU A 6 7.33 1.96 10.25
C LEU A 6 6.09 2.81 9.99
N LEU A 7 5.06 2.25 9.34
CA LEU A 7 3.79 2.93 9.13
C LEU A 7 3.12 3.31 10.45
N ARG A 8 3.02 2.38 11.41
CA ARG A 8 2.39 2.66 12.71
C ARG A 8 3.11 3.76 13.47
N ASP A 9 4.44 3.71 13.51
CA ASP A 9 5.26 4.67 14.25
C ASP A 9 5.17 6.06 13.61
N ALA A 10 5.22 6.14 12.28
CA ALA A 10 5.07 7.40 11.55
C ALA A 10 3.68 8.02 11.76
N LEU A 11 2.61 7.23 11.68
CA LEU A 11 1.24 7.71 11.93
C LEU A 11 1.05 8.17 13.38
N LYS A 12 1.60 7.42 14.34
CA LYS A 12 1.58 7.78 15.77
C LYS A 12 2.33 9.08 16.03
N ALA A 13 3.54 9.23 15.46
CA ALA A 13 4.34 10.45 15.59
C ALA A 13 3.63 11.67 14.98
N ALA A 14 2.86 11.48 13.93
CA ALA A 14 2.04 12.51 13.30
C ALA A 14 0.68 12.74 14.01
N GLY A 15 0.40 12.05 15.12
CA GLY A 15 -0.85 12.20 15.87
C GLY A 15 -2.09 11.61 15.19
N ARG A 16 -1.93 10.74 14.18
CA ARG A 16 -3.03 10.08 13.46
C ARG A 16 -3.54 8.85 14.21
N SER A 17 -4.07 9.06 15.41
CA SER A 17 -4.68 8.01 16.24
C SER A 17 -6.04 7.53 15.73
N ASP A 18 -6.57 8.15 14.69
CA ASP A 18 -7.76 7.75 13.94
C ASP A 18 -7.47 6.65 12.90
N LEU A 19 -6.21 6.45 12.52
CA LEU A 19 -5.82 5.47 11.51
C LEU A 19 -5.32 4.15 12.13
N ARG A 20 -5.51 3.04 11.40
CA ARG A 20 -5.09 1.69 11.81
C ARG A 20 -4.31 1.01 10.68
N VAL A 21 -3.16 0.43 11.00
CA VAL A 21 -2.33 -0.33 10.04
C VAL A 21 -2.57 -1.81 10.23
N LEU A 22 -3.08 -2.48 9.19
CA LEU A 22 -3.52 -3.87 9.22
C LEU A 22 -2.82 -4.68 8.13
N PRO A 23 -2.09 -5.75 8.47
CA PRO A 23 -1.52 -6.67 7.48
C PRO A 23 -2.56 -7.69 7.00
N ALA A 24 -2.52 -8.04 5.72
CA ALA A 24 -3.22 -9.19 5.13
C ALA A 24 -4.73 -9.30 5.45
N VAL A 25 -5.46 -8.17 5.42
CA VAL A 25 -6.92 -8.14 5.61
C VAL A 25 -7.66 -8.06 4.28
N ALA A 26 -8.85 -8.66 4.22
CA ALA A 26 -9.68 -8.60 3.02
C ALA A 26 -10.31 -7.22 2.82
N VAL A 27 -10.24 -6.70 1.59
CA VAL A 27 -10.92 -5.47 1.16
C VAL A 27 -11.91 -5.83 0.06
N ARG A 28 -13.16 -5.38 0.21
CA ARG A 28 -14.28 -5.70 -0.69
C ARG A 28 -14.23 -4.88 -1.98
N ILE A 29 -13.22 -5.15 -2.81
CA ILE A 29 -13.04 -4.55 -4.13
C ILE A 29 -13.43 -5.57 -5.20
N ASN A 30 -14.38 -5.20 -6.07
CA ASN A 30 -14.70 -5.99 -7.26
C ASN A 30 -13.59 -5.81 -8.30
N THR A 31 -12.91 -6.90 -8.60
CA THR A 31 -11.91 -6.99 -9.67
C THR A 31 -12.44 -7.82 -10.83
N ALA A 32 -11.68 -7.90 -11.93
CA ALA A 32 -12.06 -8.73 -13.08
C ALA A 32 -12.22 -10.23 -12.74
N PHE A 33 -11.59 -10.72 -11.65
CA PHE A 33 -11.53 -12.14 -11.33
C PHE A 33 -12.17 -12.53 -9.98
N ARG A 34 -12.34 -11.59 -9.04
CA ARG A 34 -12.81 -11.85 -7.66
C ARG A 34 -13.52 -10.63 -7.04
N THR A 35 -14.39 -10.89 -6.06
CA THR A 35 -15.13 -9.89 -5.26
C THR A 35 -14.38 -9.37 -4.03
N GLY A 36 -13.05 -9.51 -4.01
CA GLY A 36 -12.21 -8.97 -2.96
C GLY A 36 -10.73 -9.13 -3.27
N VAL A 37 -9.92 -8.27 -2.63
CA VAL A 37 -8.46 -8.31 -2.68
C VAL A 37 -7.90 -8.37 -1.26
N ILE A 38 -6.73 -8.97 -1.12
CA ILE A 38 -5.98 -8.98 0.15
C ILE A 38 -4.65 -8.28 -0.15
N PRO A 39 -4.52 -7.00 0.25
CA PRO A 39 -3.26 -6.28 0.21
C PRO A 39 -2.32 -6.79 1.30
N ASP A 40 -1.01 -6.68 1.10
CA ASP A 40 -0.02 -7.03 2.13
C ASP A 40 -0.19 -6.18 3.39
N ILE A 41 -0.43 -4.88 3.21
CA ILE A 41 -0.76 -3.96 4.31
C ILE A 41 -1.83 -2.97 3.82
N VAL A 42 -2.76 -2.61 4.70
CA VAL A 42 -3.64 -1.46 4.52
C VAL A 42 -3.52 -0.49 5.69
N VAL A 43 -3.80 0.78 5.42
CA VAL A 43 -4.17 1.77 6.44
C VAL A 43 -5.64 2.07 6.27
N VAL A 44 -6.39 1.98 7.36
CA VAL A 44 -7.83 2.26 7.39
C VAL A 44 -8.16 3.36 8.40
N ASP A 45 -9.28 4.05 8.19
CA ASP A 45 -9.82 5.12 9.06
C ASP A 45 -11.06 4.68 9.85
N THR A 46 -11.24 3.36 10.01
CA THR A 46 -12.35 2.74 10.74
C THR A 46 -11.84 1.81 11.84
N ASP A 47 -12.74 1.34 12.70
CA ASP A 47 -12.42 0.38 13.75
C ASP A 47 -12.13 -1.02 13.17
N ILE A 48 -11.34 -1.81 13.92
CA ILE A 48 -10.76 -3.07 13.46
C ILE A 48 -11.66 -4.29 13.73
N ASN A 49 -12.84 -4.09 14.33
CA ASN A 49 -13.80 -5.14 14.70
C ASN A 49 -14.60 -5.65 13.49
N GLN A 50 -13.91 -5.97 12.39
CA GLN A 50 -14.49 -6.38 11.11
C GLN A 50 -13.65 -7.47 10.47
N THR A 51 -14.28 -8.39 9.72
CA THR A 51 -13.59 -9.47 8.99
C THR A 51 -13.17 -9.07 7.58
N SER A 52 -13.72 -7.98 7.06
CA SER A 52 -13.33 -7.36 5.81
C SER A 52 -13.68 -5.88 5.81
N PHE A 53 -12.95 -5.09 5.02
CA PHE A 53 -13.10 -3.65 4.96
C PHE A 53 -13.78 -3.21 3.66
N ALA A 54 -14.59 -2.15 3.76
CA ALA A 54 -15.11 -1.46 2.60
C ALA A 54 -13.97 -0.65 1.96
N PRO A 55 -13.89 -0.55 0.63
CA PRO A 55 -12.79 0.17 -0.02
C PRO A 55 -12.69 1.65 0.39
N GLU A 56 -13.83 2.29 0.69
CA GLU A 56 -13.90 3.67 1.15
C GLU A 56 -13.22 3.91 2.50
N ASN A 57 -13.06 2.86 3.31
CA ASN A 57 -12.34 2.95 4.58
C ASN A 57 -10.83 2.74 4.41
N VAL A 58 -10.34 2.40 3.21
CA VAL A 58 -8.92 2.16 2.94
C VAL A 58 -8.30 3.46 2.43
N VAL A 59 -7.41 4.04 3.24
CA VAL A 59 -6.73 5.29 2.89
C VAL A 59 -5.37 5.07 2.23
N LEU A 60 -4.72 3.93 2.48
CA LEU A 60 -3.49 3.48 1.81
C LEU A 60 -3.53 1.96 1.64
N ALA A 61 -3.26 1.48 0.42
CA ALA A 61 -2.94 0.08 0.17
C ALA A 61 -1.43 -0.07 -0.10
N VAL A 62 -0.83 -1.13 0.42
CA VAL A 62 0.57 -1.47 0.19
C VAL A 62 0.66 -2.88 -0.34
N GLU A 63 1.45 -3.05 -1.38
CA GLU A 63 1.70 -4.34 -2.03
C GLU A 63 3.19 -4.61 -2.15
N ILE A 64 3.56 -5.86 -1.90
CA ILE A 64 4.92 -6.35 -1.87
C ILE A 64 5.05 -7.47 -2.91
N TRP A 65 5.64 -7.14 -4.06
CA TRP A 65 5.74 -8.03 -5.21
C TRP A 65 7.03 -8.84 -5.22
N SER A 66 6.85 -10.15 -5.15
CA SER A 66 7.90 -11.14 -5.35
C SER A 66 7.87 -11.69 -6.79
N PRO A 67 8.88 -12.46 -7.23
CA PRO A 67 8.87 -13.12 -8.53
C PRO A 67 7.69 -14.07 -8.75
N GLY A 68 7.07 -14.57 -7.68
CA GLY A 68 5.91 -15.45 -7.76
C GLY A 68 4.61 -14.74 -8.14
N ASN A 69 4.54 -13.42 -7.99
CA ASN A 69 3.35 -12.64 -8.34
C ASN A 69 3.33 -12.38 -9.84
N THR A 70 2.32 -12.93 -10.52
CA THR A 70 2.16 -12.76 -11.97
C THR A 70 1.82 -11.32 -12.32
N ARG A 71 2.09 -10.93 -13.57
CA ARG A 71 1.76 -9.57 -14.03
C ARG A 71 0.25 -9.33 -13.97
N GLU A 72 -0.55 -10.33 -14.36
CA GLU A 72 -2.00 -10.26 -14.36
C GLU A 72 -2.56 -10.03 -12.95
N GLU A 73 -1.97 -10.67 -11.93
CA GLU A 73 -2.33 -10.45 -10.53
C GLU A 73 -2.07 -9.00 -10.11
N ARG A 74 -0.88 -8.48 -10.42
CA ARG A 74 -0.49 -7.09 -10.09
C ARG A 74 -1.40 -6.09 -10.78
N ASP A 75 -1.60 -6.24 -12.10
CA ASP A 75 -2.41 -5.34 -12.91
C ASP A 75 -3.87 -5.35 -12.42
N THR A 76 -4.41 -6.53 -12.09
CA THR A 76 -5.77 -6.68 -11.53
C THR A 76 -5.94 -5.94 -10.21
N LYS A 77 -4.99 -6.12 -9.28
CA LYS A 77 -5.06 -5.47 -7.96
C LYS A 77 -4.93 -3.96 -8.07
N ILE A 78 -3.98 -3.47 -8.86
CA ILE A 78 -3.78 -2.03 -9.09
C ILE A 78 -5.04 -1.41 -9.71
N ALA A 79 -5.62 -2.04 -10.73
CA ALA A 79 -6.87 -1.59 -11.34
C ALA A 79 -8.04 -1.60 -10.34
N GLY A 80 -8.10 -2.60 -9.46
CA GLY A 80 -9.09 -2.67 -8.38
C GLY A 80 -8.97 -1.51 -7.39
N TYR A 81 -7.76 -1.19 -6.92
CA TYR A 81 -7.56 -0.04 -6.03
C TYR A 81 -7.90 1.28 -6.73
N ALA A 82 -7.58 1.39 -8.02
CA ALA A 82 -7.87 2.58 -8.80
C ALA A 82 -9.38 2.78 -9.00
N SER A 83 -10.12 1.71 -9.35
CA SER A 83 -11.58 1.77 -9.52
C SER A 83 -12.30 2.08 -8.21
N ALA A 84 -11.77 1.58 -7.09
CA ALA A 84 -12.26 1.87 -5.75
C ALA A 84 -11.82 3.23 -5.20
N ARG A 85 -11.03 4.01 -5.95
CA ARG A 85 -10.49 5.33 -5.55
C ARG A 85 -9.72 5.32 -4.23
N VAL A 86 -8.99 4.24 -3.94
CA VAL A 86 -8.09 4.21 -2.78
C VAL A 86 -7.08 5.38 -2.91
N PRO A 87 -6.94 6.27 -1.91
CA PRO A 87 -6.20 7.52 -2.09
C PRO A 87 -4.71 7.34 -2.38
N TYR A 88 -4.08 6.35 -1.75
CA TYR A 88 -2.65 6.10 -1.87
C TYR A 88 -2.38 4.63 -2.13
N LEU A 89 -1.37 4.36 -2.94
CA LEU A 89 -0.87 3.02 -3.21
C LEU A 89 0.65 3.02 -3.09
N TRP A 90 1.20 2.09 -2.31
CA TRP A 90 2.63 1.81 -2.30
C TRP A 90 2.90 0.45 -2.93
N VAL A 91 3.95 0.39 -3.74
CA VAL A 91 4.43 -0.84 -4.36
C VAL A 91 5.88 -1.04 -3.99
N VAL A 92 6.18 -2.19 -3.40
CA VAL A 92 7.54 -2.65 -3.09
C VAL A 92 7.84 -3.85 -3.98
N GLU A 93 8.75 -3.71 -4.94
CA GLU A 93 9.16 -4.81 -5.81
C GLU A 93 10.44 -5.44 -5.29
N MET A 94 10.41 -6.76 -5.03
CA MET A 94 11.52 -7.56 -4.51
C MET A 94 11.90 -8.70 -5.47
N PRO A 95 12.45 -8.40 -6.66
CA PRO A 95 12.88 -9.40 -7.62
C PRO A 95 14.10 -10.22 -7.15
N THR A 96 14.17 -11.51 -7.51
CA THR A 96 15.33 -12.37 -7.19
C THR A 96 16.61 -11.80 -7.77
N GLY A 97 17.64 -11.66 -6.92
CA GLY A 97 18.99 -11.26 -7.33
C GLY A 97 19.09 -9.81 -7.82
N LYS A 98 18.07 -8.97 -7.56
CA LYS A 98 18.02 -7.58 -7.98
C LYS A 98 17.66 -6.68 -6.79
N PRO A 99 18.07 -5.40 -6.79
CA PRO A 99 17.74 -4.47 -5.72
C PRO A 99 16.23 -4.26 -5.58
N VAL A 100 15.77 -4.06 -4.34
CA VAL A 100 14.39 -3.65 -4.03
C VAL A 100 14.09 -2.31 -4.69
N THR A 101 12.88 -2.14 -5.21
CA THR A 101 12.37 -0.84 -5.67
C THR A 101 11.11 -0.48 -4.90
N PHE A 102 11.03 0.76 -4.44
CA PHE A 102 9.84 1.34 -3.82
C PHE A 102 9.22 2.37 -4.76
N SER A 103 7.90 2.33 -4.93
CA SER A 103 7.12 3.33 -5.65
C SER A 103 5.93 3.78 -4.82
N GLY A 104 5.73 5.09 -4.70
CA GLY A 104 4.60 5.68 -3.99
C GLY A 104 3.70 6.46 -4.94
N TYR A 105 2.41 6.16 -4.91
CA TYR A 105 1.40 6.73 -5.79
C TYR A 105 0.32 7.48 -5.01
N ALA A 106 -0.23 8.53 -5.61
CA ALA A 106 -1.40 9.24 -5.13
C ALA A 106 -2.52 9.21 -6.20
N MET A 107 -3.76 9.07 -5.76
CA MET A 107 -4.93 9.09 -6.63
C MET A 107 -5.18 10.51 -7.16
N GLY A 108 -5.11 10.65 -8.48
CA GLY A 108 -5.48 11.87 -9.20
C GLY A 108 -6.89 11.82 -9.79
N GLU A 109 -7.15 12.74 -10.72
CA GLU A 109 -8.43 12.79 -11.44
C GLU A 109 -8.62 11.58 -12.36
N HIS A 110 -7.57 11.23 -13.11
CA HIS A 110 -7.60 10.17 -14.13
C HIS A 110 -6.99 8.83 -13.67
N GLY A 111 -6.66 8.69 -12.39
CA GLY A 111 -6.02 7.50 -11.82
C GLY A 111 -4.76 7.83 -11.02
N TYR A 112 -3.98 6.80 -10.69
CA TYR A 112 -2.77 6.93 -9.90
C TYR A 112 -1.67 7.70 -10.64
N ARG A 113 -1.05 8.65 -9.94
CA ARG A 113 0.18 9.32 -10.35
C ARG A 113 1.32 8.86 -9.44
N GLN A 114 2.44 8.47 -10.02
CA GLN A 114 3.65 8.14 -9.25
C GLN A 114 4.26 9.43 -8.73
N GLU A 115 4.25 9.62 -7.42
CA GLU A 115 4.84 10.80 -6.77
C GLU A 115 6.32 10.58 -6.48
N VAL A 116 6.68 9.35 -6.08
CA VAL A 116 8.06 8.98 -5.74
C VAL A 116 8.41 7.60 -6.26
N ARG A 117 9.70 7.42 -6.56
CA ARG A 117 10.33 6.12 -6.81
C ARG A 117 11.71 6.13 -6.18
N ALA A 118 12.07 5.02 -5.54
CA ALA A 118 13.33 4.86 -4.83
C ALA A 118 13.95 3.51 -5.12
N ALA A 119 15.24 3.49 -5.40
CA ALA A 119 16.07 2.29 -5.46
C ALA A 119 16.49 1.84 -4.06
N ALA A 120 17.06 0.64 -3.95
CA ALA A 120 17.57 0.12 -2.69
C ALA A 120 18.65 1.03 -2.08
N GLY A 121 18.52 1.33 -0.78
CA GLY A 121 19.42 2.22 -0.05
C GLY A 121 19.02 3.70 -0.07
N GLU A 122 18.03 4.09 -0.88
CA GLU A 122 17.53 5.46 -0.92
C GLU A 122 16.49 5.73 0.17
N THR A 123 16.39 6.99 0.60
CA THR A 123 15.35 7.47 1.50
C THR A 123 14.45 8.43 0.77
N VAL A 124 13.13 8.20 0.83
CA VAL A 124 12.12 9.05 0.18
C VAL A 124 10.98 9.41 1.12
N LYS A 125 10.32 10.53 0.84
CA LYS A 125 9.10 10.95 1.54
C LYS A 125 7.89 10.48 0.72
N ALA A 126 7.35 9.33 1.09
CA ALA A 126 6.26 8.68 0.37
C ALA A 126 4.89 9.34 0.64
N PRO A 127 4.00 9.40 -0.37
CA PRO A 127 2.66 9.95 -0.23
C PRO A 127 1.79 9.03 0.61
N ALA A 128 1.10 9.58 1.60
CA ALA A 128 0.21 8.89 2.52
C ALA A 128 -0.69 9.95 3.17
N PRO A 129 -1.68 9.58 4.02
CA PRO A 129 -2.54 10.56 4.70
C PRO A 129 -1.78 11.62 5.50
N VAL A 130 -0.57 11.28 5.92
CA VAL A 130 0.52 12.19 6.25
C VAL A 130 1.77 11.67 5.53
N PRO A 131 2.67 12.52 5.00
CA PRO A 131 3.85 12.00 4.31
C PRO A 131 4.76 11.20 5.23
N ILE A 132 5.23 10.03 4.78
CA ILE A 132 6.03 9.10 5.59
C ILE A 132 7.42 8.95 4.98
N VAL A 133 8.46 9.06 5.82
CA VAL A 133 9.84 8.80 5.40
C VAL A 133 10.06 7.29 5.33
N VAL A 134 10.48 6.81 4.17
CA VAL A 134 10.76 5.39 3.90
C VAL A 134 12.23 5.27 3.52
N ASN A 135 12.98 4.51 4.31
CA ASN A 135 14.33 4.07 3.98
C ASN A 135 14.25 2.69 3.32
N THR A 136 14.58 2.60 2.03
CA THR A 136 14.45 1.33 1.31
C THR A 136 15.46 0.27 1.74
N ALA A 137 16.51 0.62 2.48
CA ALA A 137 17.43 -0.37 3.07
C ALA A 137 16.78 -1.21 4.20
N GLU A 138 15.69 -0.72 4.76
CA GLU A 138 14.88 -1.36 5.81
C GLU A 138 13.71 -2.16 5.22
N LEU A 139 13.54 -2.14 3.90
CA LEU A 139 12.59 -2.99 3.20
C LEU A 139 13.28 -4.31 2.86
N ARG A 140 13.20 -5.28 3.77
CA ARG A 140 13.75 -6.64 3.60
C ARG A 140 12.67 -7.70 3.61
#